data_AF-A0AAW8RPD2-F1
#
_entry.id   AF-A0AAW8RPD2-F1
#
_cell.length_a   1.000
_cell.length_b   1.000
_cell.length_c   1.000
_cell.angle_alpha   90.00
_cell.angle_beta   90.00
_cell.angle_gamma   90.00
#
_symmetry.space_group_name_H-M   'P 1'
#
loop_
_entity.id
_entity.type
_entity.pdbx_description
1 polymer ?
#
loop_
_entity_poly.entity_id
_entity_poly.type
_entity_poly.pdbx_seq_one_letter_code
_entity_poly.pdbx_strand_id
1 'polypeptide(L)'
;MEKPFVKSLTAVAVGAGAIAICLFGYHINNQRQHQQRINYAESAITNQKDTLTSLSKEVDKLYSTKEKIFLNPEITEETITSLSNKLSSVKLSADDYDIKESELPKEAVAIQDEKKAIVTQLDSAESKLKIQTAVNDLFTKNVSNWQQAVDDVIIKEKVTSADVARVRENMSFFKDSPWKTVVMQYLGFADTQIAQVTQLDQLFDTMLKDGQVTATATYDQYLTALSQIEQIRNEKISAAYATKAQTVAQQMGYSNISY
;
A
#
# COMPACT_ATOMS: atom_id res chain seq x y z
N MET A 1 -68.82 2.42 65.75
CA MET A 1 -69.08 3.00 64.41
C MET A 1 -68.59 4.44 64.52
N GLU A 2 -67.57 4.93 63.80
CA GLU A 2 -67.50 5.10 62.34
C GLU A 2 -66.06 5.04 61.76
N LYS A 3 -65.92 4.23 60.70
CA LYS A 3 -65.09 4.34 59.47
C LYS A 3 -63.56 4.56 59.52
N PRO A 4 -62.75 3.50 59.35
CA PRO A 4 -61.34 3.57 58.92
C PRO A 4 -61.18 3.39 57.39
N PHE A 5 -62.07 3.94 56.56
CA PHE A 5 -62.10 3.65 55.11
C PHE A 5 -61.55 4.76 54.19
N VAL A 6 -61.04 5.88 54.73
CA VAL A 6 -60.65 7.06 53.92
C VAL A 6 -59.13 7.27 53.81
N LYS A 7 -58.31 6.51 54.55
CA LYS A 7 -56.84 6.68 54.50
C LYS A 7 -56.10 5.72 53.55
N SER A 8 -56.75 4.69 53.03
CA SER A 8 -56.12 3.72 52.12
C SER A 8 -56.28 4.05 50.63
N LEU A 9 -57.26 4.89 50.24
CA LEU A 9 -57.44 5.28 48.83
C LEU A 9 -56.50 6.43 48.39
N THR A 10 -56.10 7.31 49.31
CA THR A 10 -55.20 8.45 49.02
C THR A 10 -53.74 8.03 48.85
N ALA A 11 -53.29 6.98 49.56
CA ALA A 11 -51.91 6.49 49.45
C ALA A 11 -51.63 5.73 48.13
N VAL A 12 -52.64 5.06 47.56
CA VAL A 12 -52.51 4.30 46.30
C VAL A 12 -52.56 5.22 45.07
N ALA A 13 -53.29 6.34 45.13
CA ALA A 13 -53.34 7.33 44.05
C ALA A 13 -52.03 8.16 43.94
N VAL A 14 -51.37 8.46 45.06
CA VAL A 14 -50.09 9.20 45.08
C VAL A 14 -48.90 8.32 44.66
N GLY A 15 -48.92 7.02 44.99
CA GLY A 15 -47.88 6.06 44.58
C GLY A 15 -47.88 5.74 43.08
N ALA A 16 -49.05 5.60 42.46
CA ALA A 16 -49.17 5.39 41.01
C ALA A 16 -48.82 6.65 40.19
N GLY A 17 -49.16 7.84 40.70
CA GLY A 17 -48.81 9.12 40.07
C GLY A 17 -47.30 9.39 40.06
N ALA A 18 -46.57 9.04 41.12
CA ALA A 18 -45.12 9.22 41.19
C ALA A 18 -44.35 8.29 40.24
N ILE A 19 -44.77 7.03 40.09
CA ILE A 19 -44.16 6.09 39.12
C ILE A 19 -44.44 6.55 37.68
N ALA A 20 -45.66 7.03 37.40
CA ALA A 20 -45.98 7.61 36.10
C ALA A 20 -45.13 8.85 35.81
N ILE A 21 -44.95 9.78 36.76
CA ILE A 21 -44.12 10.98 36.61
C ILE A 21 -42.63 10.62 36.45
N CYS A 22 -42.13 9.60 37.15
CA CYS A 22 -40.75 9.12 37.00
C CYS A 22 -40.52 8.44 35.64
N LEU A 23 -41.46 7.62 35.15
CA LEU A 23 -41.37 7.00 33.83
C LEU A 23 -41.54 8.02 32.70
N PHE A 24 -42.47 8.97 32.85
CA PHE A 24 -42.67 10.06 31.90
C PHE A 24 -41.49 11.04 31.91
N GLY A 25 -40.93 11.33 33.08
CA GLY A 25 -39.73 12.14 33.26
C GLY A 25 -38.48 11.46 32.69
N TYR A 26 -38.33 10.13 32.88
CA TYR A 26 -37.29 9.34 32.25
C TYR A 26 -37.44 9.31 30.74
N HIS A 27 -38.66 9.15 30.23
CA HIS A 27 -38.94 9.17 28.79
C HIS A 27 -38.67 10.55 28.16
N ILE A 28 -39.09 11.64 28.81
CA ILE A 28 -38.82 13.02 28.37
C ILE A 28 -37.32 13.34 28.44
N ASN A 29 -36.63 12.91 29.50
CA ASN A 29 -35.19 13.12 29.62
C ASN A 29 -34.42 12.34 28.54
N ASN A 30 -34.83 11.10 28.26
CA ASN A 30 -34.23 10.28 27.20
C ASN A 30 -34.53 10.86 25.81
N GLN A 31 -35.75 11.35 25.55
CA GLN A 31 -36.08 12.06 24.32
C GLN A 31 -35.29 13.37 24.16
N ARG A 32 -35.09 14.14 25.23
CA ARG A 32 -34.26 15.35 25.20
C ARG A 32 -32.80 15.04 24.92
N GLN A 33 -32.25 14.01 25.54
CA GLN A 33 -30.87 13.55 25.27
C GLN A 33 -30.72 13.04 23.84
N HIS A 34 -31.71 12.28 23.34
CA HIS A 34 -31.73 11.84 21.94
C HIS A 34 -31.76 13.01 20.96
N GLN A 35 -32.64 13.98 21.18
CA GLN A 35 -32.71 15.17 20.34
C GLN A 35 -31.43 16.02 20.42
N GLN A 36 -30.78 16.08 21.59
CA GLN A 36 -29.47 16.73 21.74
C GLN A 36 -28.39 16.02 20.92
N ARG A 37 -28.40 14.68 20.84
CA ARG A 37 -27.47 13.92 19.99
C ARG A 37 -27.70 14.18 18.52
N ILE A 38 -28.97 14.25 18.07
CA ILE A 38 -29.32 14.62 16.69
C ILE A 38 -28.78 16.02 16.36
N ASN A 39 -29.07 17.02 17.21
CA ASN A 39 -28.62 18.40 16.98
C ASN A 39 -27.07 18.52 17.01
N TYR A 40 -26.42 17.76 17.90
CA TYR A 40 -24.97 17.67 17.95
C TYR A 40 -24.40 17.03 16.69
N ALA A 41 -24.97 15.92 16.23
CA ALA A 41 -24.56 15.24 15.00
C ALA A 41 -24.72 16.17 13.79
N GLU A 42 -25.83 16.91 13.67
CA GLU A 42 -26.06 17.90 12.61
C GLU A 42 -24.94 18.95 12.55
N SER A 43 -24.62 19.56 13.70
CA SER A 43 -23.55 20.56 13.78
C SER A 43 -22.17 19.95 13.54
N ALA A 44 -21.88 18.80 14.16
CA ALA A 44 -20.58 18.14 14.07
C ALA A 44 -20.29 17.68 12.64
N ILE A 45 -21.24 16.98 11.99
CA ILE A 45 -21.11 16.49 10.62
C ILE A 45 -20.92 17.64 9.64
N THR A 46 -21.73 18.70 9.75
CA THR A 46 -21.61 19.87 8.88
C THR A 46 -20.24 20.54 9.04
N ASN A 47 -19.73 20.64 10.26
CA ASN A 47 -18.41 21.21 10.55
C ASN A 47 -17.24 20.35 10.04
N GLN A 48 -17.44 19.04 9.79
CA GLN A 48 -16.39 18.19 9.21
C GLN A 48 -16.14 18.48 7.73
N LYS A 49 -17.00 19.23 7.04
CA LYS A 49 -16.83 19.55 5.63
C LYS A 49 -15.52 20.28 5.33
N ASP A 50 -15.15 21.25 6.16
CA ASP A 50 -13.90 21.98 6.02
C ASP A 50 -12.68 21.09 6.31
N THR A 51 -12.80 20.19 7.29
CA THR A 51 -11.79 19.18 7.60
C THR A 51 -11.57 18.24 6.42
N LEU A 52 -12.64 17.69 5.82
CA LEU A 52 -12.54 16.83 4.65
C LEU A 52 -11.99 17.59 3.43
N THR A 53 -12.37 18.84 3.24
CA THR A 53 -11.81 19.69 2.18
C THR A 53 -10.30 19.87 2.35
N SER A 54 -9.82 20.08 3.58
CA SER A 54 -8.39 20.16 3.88
C SER A 54 -7.69 18.82 3.65
N LEU A 55 -8.27 17.72 4.13
CA LEU A 55 -7.73 16.38 3.94
C LEU A 55 -7.66 15.99 2.47
N SER A 56 -8.68 16.35 1.67
CA SER A 56 -8.66 16.14 0.22
C SER A 56 -7.47 16.87 -0.42
N LYS A 57 -7.17 18.11 -0.01
CA LYS A 57 -6.00 18.86 -0.51
C LYS A 57 -4.68 18.24 -0.07
N GLU A 58 -4.61 17.65 1.12
CA GLU A 58 -3.43 16.91 1.56
C GLU A 58 -3.24 15.62 0.76
N VAL A 59 -4.32 14.86 0.51
CA VAL A 59 -4.31 13.66 -0.33
C VAL A 59 -3.96 13.98 -1.79
N ASP A 60 -4.41 15.12 -2.32
CA ASP A 60 -4.02 15.58 -3.66
C ASP A 60 -2.50 15.75 -3.80
N LYS A 61 -1.80 16.17 -2.73
CA LYS A 61 -0.34 16.34 -2.72
C LYS A 61 0.43 15.02 -2.75
N LEU A 62 -0.24 13.89 -2.51
CA LEU A 62 0.39 12.57 -2.68
C LEU A 62 0.71 12.28 -4.14
N TYR A 63 0.14 13.04 -5.08
CA TYR A 63 0.32 12.87 -6.50
C TYR A 63 1.15 14.01 -7.10
N SER A 64 1.96 13.71 -8.12
CA SER A 64 2.77 14.72 -8.81
C SER A 64 1.93 15.70 -9.63
N THR A 65 0.74 15.28 -10.07
CA THR A 65 -0.11 16.05 -10.97
C THR A 65 -1.59 15.87 -10.64
N LYS A 66 -2.44 16.74 -11.19
CA LYS A 66 -3.90 16.73 -10.96
C LYS A 66 -4.58 15.48 -11.51
N GLU A 67 -3.98 14.82 -12.49
CA GLU A 67 -4.48 13.58 -13.09
C GLU A 67 -4.31 12.38 -12.15
N LYS A 68 -3.55 12.52 -11.04
CA LYS A 68 -3.37 11.51 -9.99
C LYS A 68 -2.83 10.16 -10.52
N ILE A 69 -2.07 10.24 -11.61
CA ILE A 69 -1.47 9.06 -12.24
C ILE A 69 -0.23 8.62 -11.48
N PHE A 70 0.69 9.56 -11.22
CA PHE A 70 1.98 9.30 -10.58
C PHE A 70 2.01 9.87 -9.17
N LEU A 71 2.65 9.14 -8.26
CA LEU A 71 2.91 9.59 -6.90
C LEU A 71 4.01 10.65 -6.89
N ASN A 72 3.89 11.60 -5.97
CA ASN A 72 4.97 12.53 -5.66
C ASN A 72 6.17 11.74 -5.09
N PRO A 73 7.40 11.94 -5.60
CA PRO A 73 8.56 11.18 -5.16
C PRO A 73 8.93 11.35 -3.68
N GLU A 74 8.45 12.41 -3.02
CA GLU A 74 8.74 12.70 -1.61
C GLU A 74 7.80 11.96 -0.63
N ILE A 75 6.78 11.25 -1.12
CA ILE A 75 5.84 10.60 -0.22
C ILE A 75 6.46 9.39 0.49
N THR A 76 5.98 9.13 1.70
CA THR A 76 6.43 8.04 2.56
C THR A 76 5.24 7.30 3.15
N GLU A 77 5.48 6.10 3.69
CA GLU A 77 4.48 5.33 4.42
C GLU A 77 3.95 6.10 5.65
N GLU A 78 4.82 6.88 6.31
CA GLU A 78 4.44 7.75 7.42
C GLU A 78 3.45 8.84 7.00
N THR A 79 3.66 9.46 5.83
CA THR A 79 2.74 10.46 5.27
C THR A 79 1.36 9.86 5.05
N ILE A 80 1.29 8.66 4.45
CA ILE A 80 0.03 7.93 4.19
C ILE A 80 -0.65 7.55 5.52
N THR A 81 0.10 6.99 6.46
CA THR A 81 -0.40 6.57 7.77
C THR A 81 -0.98 7.76 8.55
N SER A 82 -0.29 8.90 8.53
CA SER A 82 -0.77 10.14 9.17
C SER A 82 -2.11 10.59 8.58
N LEU A 83 -2.25 10.60 7.24
CA LEU A 83 -3.50 10.96 6.57
C LEU A 83 -4.62 9.96 6.87
N SER A 84 -4.31 8.67 6.89
CA SER A 84 -5.27 7.60 7.21
C SER A 84 -5.83 7.76 8.63
N ASN A 85 -4.96 8.05 9.60
CA ASN A 85 -5.37 8.30 10.98
C ASN A 85 -6.25 9.54 11.11
N LYS A 86 -5.87 10.66 10.46
CA LYS A 86 -6.69 11.87 10.44
C LYS A 86 -8.07 11.58 9.84
N LEU A 87 -8.13 10.90 8.70
CA LEU A 87 -9.39 10.57 8.01
C LEU A 87 -10.27 9.62 8.83
N SER A 88 -9.67 8.65 9.51
CA SER A 88 -10.37 7.72 10.39
C SER A 88 -11.01 8.41 11.59
N SER A 89 -10.40 9.49 12.09
CA SER A 89 -10.94 10.28 13.21
C SER A 89 -12.19 11.10 12.85
N VAL A 90 -12.50 11.28 11.56
CA VAL A 90 -13.67 12.04 11.10
C VAL A 90 -14.94 11.21 11.29
N LYS A 91 -15.77 11.58 12.27
CA LYS A 91 -17.02 10.89 12.61
C LYS A 91 -18.21 11.42 11.79
N LEU A 92 -18.90 10.53 11.07
CA LEU A 92 -19.98 10.92 10.14
C LEU A 92 -21.16 9.95 10.12
N SER A 93 -21.06 8.79 10.76
CA SER A 93 -22.12 7.76 10.74
C SER A 93 -23.11 7.96 11.87
N ALA A 94 -24.32 7.41 11.74
CA ALA A 94 -25.30 7.44 12.82
C ALA A 94 -24.78 6.75 14.10
N ASP A 95 -24.03 5.66 13.94
CA ASP A 95 -23.38 4.92 15.03
C ASP A 95 -22.37 5.78 15.80
N ASP A 96 -21.61 6.64 15.12
CA ASP A 96 -20.65 7.55 15.77
C ASP A 96 -21.31 8.50 16.80
N TYR A 97 -22.61 8.74 16.64
CA TYR A 97 -23.40 9.67 17.43
C TYR A 97 -24.53 8.99 18.24
N ASP A 98 -24.65 7.66 18.18
CA ASP A 98 -25.70 6.87 18.84
C ASP A 98 -27.13 7.39 18.49
N ILE A 99 -27.36 7.57 17.18
CA ILE A 99 -28.64 7.95 16.57
C ILE A 99 -29.01 6.96 15.44
N LYS A 100 -30.21 7.09 14.85
CA LYS A 100 -30.61 6.28 13.68
C LYS A 100 -30.16 6.93 12.39
N GLU A 101 -29.92 6.12 11.36
CA GLU A 101 -29.56 6.60 10.01
C GLU A 101 -30.61 7.57 9.44
N SER A 102 -31.90 7.32 9.70
CA SER A 102 -33.00 8.21 9.29
C SER A 102 -33.00 9.57 9.99
N GLU A 103 -32.21 9.74 11.04
CA GLU A 103 -32.09 10.95 11.87
C GLU A 103 -30.83 11.75 11.54
N LEU A 104 -29.98 11.27 10.62
CA LEU A 104 -28.83 12.03 10.14
C LEU A 104 -29.26 13.31 9.41
N PRO A 105 -28.44 14.38 9.45
CA PRO A 105 -28.70 15.57 8.68
C PRO A 105 -28.72 15.25 7.19
N LYS A 106 -29.51 15.99 6.41
CA LYS A 106 -29.70 15.71 4.97
C LYS A 106 -28.38 15.77 4.19
N GLU A 107 -27.47 16.61 4.65
CA GLU A 107 -26.14 16.82 4.08
C GLU A 107 -25.16 15.69 4.42
N ALA A 108 -25.47 14.81 5.38
CA ALA A 108 -24.58 13.73 5.82
C ALA A 108 -24.16 12.82 4.67
N VAL A 109 -25.09 12.45 3.78
CA VAL A 109 -24.80 11.54 2.66
C VAL A 109 -23.71 12.13 1.75
N ALA A 110 -23.83 13.41 1.40
CA ALA A 110 -22.83 14.08 0.55
C ALA A 110 -21.45 14.16 1.23
N ILE A 111 -21.41 14.45 2.54
CA ILE A 111 -20.16 14.55 3.31
C ILE A 111 -19.52 13.16 3.51
N GLN A 112 -20.33 12.12 3.69
CA GLN A 112 -19.87 10.72 3.74
C GLN A 112 -19.29 10.28 2.38
N ASP A 113 -19.93 10.66 1.27
CA ASP A 113 -19.42 10.39 -0.08
C ASP A 113 -18.10 11.10 -0.34
N GLU A 114 -17.93 12.35 0.12
CA GLU A 114 -16.64 13.06 0.09
C GLU A 114 -15.56 12.29 0.86
N LYS A 115 -15.84 11.86 2.10
CA LYS A 115 -14.91 11.04 2.89
C LYS A 115 -14.54 9.75 2.15
N LYS A 116 -15.52 9.04 1.59
CA LYS A 116 -15.29 7.79 0.83
C LYS A 116 -14.42 8.00 -0.41
N ALA A 117 -14.60 9.12 -1.10
CA ALA A 117 -13.75 9.48 -2.24
C ALA A 117 -12.30 9.73 -1.80
N ILE A 118 -12.09 10.41 -0.66
CA ILE A 118 -10.76 10.63 -0.09
C ILE A 118 -10.11 9.30 0.33
N VAL A 119 -10.86 8.42 1.01
CA VAL A 119 -10.39 7.06 1.38
C VAL A 119 -9.93 6.30 0.14
N THR A 120 -10.76 6.27 -0.91
CA THR A 120 -10.43 5.56 -2.15
C THR A 120 -9.13 6.08 -2.80
N GLN A 121 -8.91 7.40 -2.76
CA GLN A 121 -7.70 8.00 -3.30
C GLN A 121 -6.46 7.72 -2.45
N LEU A 122 -6.61 7.68 -1.13
CA LEU A 122 -5.55 7.34 -0.20
C LEU A 122 -5.15 5.86 -0.33
N ASP A 123 -6.11 4.95 -0.39
CA ASP A 123 -5.88 3.52 -0.58
C ASP A 123 -5.17 3.23 -1.91
N SER A 124 -5.55 3.97 -2.97
CA SER A 124 -4.87 3.93 -4.26
C SER A 124 -3.41 4.39 -4.14
N ALA A 125 -3.14 5.48 -3.41
CA ALA A 125 -1.78 5.97 -3.21
C ALA A 125 -0.94 4.98 -2.40
N GLU A 126 -1.51 4.41 -1.33
CA GLU A 126 -0.87 3.38 -0.51
C GLU A 126 -0.49 2.15 -1.33
N SER A 127 -1.44 1.65 -2.13
CA SER A 127 -1.23 0.49 -2.98
C SER A 127 -0.13 0.74 -4.02
N LYS A 128 -0.12 1.94 -4.63
CA LYS A 128 0.96 2.32 -5.56
C LYS A 128 2.32 2.42 -4.86
N LEU A 129 2.37 3.02 -3.66
CA LEU A 129 3.61 3.14 -2.90
C LEU A 129 4.18 1.76 -2.53
N LYS A 130 3.34 0.83 -2.09
CA LYS A 130 3.75 -0.55 -1.79
C LYS A 130 4.37 -1.26 -3.00
N ILE A 131 3.78 -1.09 -4.19
CA ILE A 131 4.37 -1.61 -5.43
C ILE A 131 5.71 -0.94 -5.72
N GLN A 132 5.80 0.39 -5.64
CA GLN A 132 7.03 1.11 -5.91
C GLN A 132 8.16 0.70 -4.96
N THR A 133 7.86 0.50 -3.68
CA THR A 133 8.80 -0.06 -2.70
C THR A 133 9.24 -1.48 -3.09
N ALA A 134 8.29 -2.36 -3.42
CA ALA A 134 8.62 -3.73 -3.82
C ALA A 134 9.47 -3.80 -5.09
N VAL A 135 9.26 -2.89 -6.05
CA VAL A 135 10.12 -2.74 -7.24
C VAL A 135 11.50 -2.20 -6.85
N ASN A 136 11.57 -1.16 -6.02
CA ASN A 136 12.85 -0.62 -5.52
C ASN A 136 13.67 -1.71 -4.82
N ASP A 137 13.02 -2.63 -4.11
CA ASP A 137 13.69 -3.73 -3.42
C ASP A 137 14.38 -4.73 -4.35
N LEU A 138 14.03 -4.76 -5.64
CA LEU A 138 14.72 -5.54 -6.66
C LEU A 138 16.07 -4.94 -7.05
N PHE A 139 16.28 -3.64 -6.81
CA PHE A 139 17.41 -2.89 -7.34
C PHE A 139 18.36 -2.39 -6.26
N THR A 140 19.64 -2.26 -6.60
CA THR A 140 20.69 -1.77 -5.68
C THR A 140 20.47 -0.32 -5.23
N LYS A 141 19.72 0.46 -6.02
CA LYS A 141 19.28 1.82 -5.71
C LYS A 141 17.80 1.94 -6.06
N ASN A 142 17.11 2.86 -5.39
CA ASN A 142 15.73 3.20 -5.73
C ASN A 142 15.65 3.73 -7.16
N VAL A 143 14.52 3.44 -7.81
CA VAL A 143 14.16 3.97 -9.12
C VAL A 143 14.23 5.50 -9.09
N SER A 144 14.96 6.07 -10.06
CA SER A 144 15.22 7.50 -10.17
C SER A 144 14.02 8.29 -10.69
N ASN A 145 13.19 7.68 -11.54
CA ASN A 145 12.04 8.33 -12.18
C ASN A 145 10.84 7.39 -12.34
N TRP A 146 9.73 7.73 -11.70
CA TRP A 146 8.47 6.99 -11.79
C TRP A 146 7.51 7.47 -12.88
N GLN A 147 7.79 8.62 -13.51
CA GLN A 147 6.98 9.18 -14.59
C GLN A 147 7.37 8.62 -15.95
N GLN A 148 8.63 8.23 -16.11
CA GLN A 148 9.17 7.63 -17.31
C GLN A 148 10.22 6.60 -16.93
N ALA A 149 10.11 5.39 -17.45
CA ALA A 149 11.09 4.35 -17.22
C ALA A 149 12.44 4.70 -17.86
N VAL A 150 13.51 4.58 -17.08
CA VAL A 150 14.89 4.70 -17.53
C VAL A 150 15.61 3.40 -17.19
N ASP A 151 16.35 2.85 -18.14
CA ASP A 151 17.10 1.60 -17.94
C ASP A 151 18.45 1.85 -17.25
N ASP A 152 18.42 2.54 -16.10
CA ASP A 152 19.58 2.85 -15.25
C ASP A 152 19.65 1.97 -13.99
N VAL A 153 18.65 1.11 -13.80
CA VAL A 153 18.51 0.24 -12.63
C VAL A 153 19.40 -1.00 -12.72
N ILE A 154 19.91 -1.44 -11.56
CA ILE A 154 20.81 -2.59 -11.43
C ILE A 154 20.24 -3.53 -10.37
N ILE A 155 20.00 -4.80 -10.71
CA ILE A 155 19.42 -5.78 -9.78
C ILE A 155 20.35 -6.08 -8.60
N LYS A 156 19.79 -6.41 -7.42
CA LYS A 156 20.56 -6.96 -6.29
C LYS A 156 20.99 -8.41 -6.56
N GLU A 157 22.03 -8.87 -5.88
CA GLU A 157 22.71 -10.15 -6.12
C GLU A 157 21.82 -11.40 -5.99
N LYS A 158 20.74 -11.33 -5.21
CA LYS A 158 19.90 -12.49 -4.86
C LYS A 158 18.47 -12.39 -5.42
N VAL A 159 18.22 -11.48 -6.34
CA VAL A 159 16.88 -11.32 -6.93
C VAL A 159 16.61 -12.47 -7.89
N THR A 160 15.44 -13.08 -7.74
CA THR A 160 15.01 -14.21 -8.56
C THR A 160 13.83 -13.83 -9.46
N SER A 161 13.58 -14.62 -10.51
CA SER A 161 12.38 -14.45 -11.34
C SER A 161 11.08 -14.57 -10.54
N ALA A 162 11.08 -15.34 -9.44
CA ALA A 162 9.93 -15.46 -8.54
C ALA A 162 9.65 -14.15 -7.78
N ASP A 163 10.69 -13.39 -7.42
CA ASP A 163 10.53 -12.09 -6.78
C ASP A 163 9.88 -11.08 -7.73
N VAL A 164 10.33 -11.04 -8.98
CA VAL A 164 9.73 -10.18 -10.02
C VAL A 164 8.29 -10.60 -10.33
N ALA A 165 8.04 -11.91 -10.44
CA ALA A 165 6.70 -12.46 -10.68
C ALA A 165 5.71 -12.07 -9.58
N ARG A 166 6.12 -12.11 -8.30
CA ARG A 166 5.29 -11.70 -7.16
C ARG A 166 4.84 -10.24 -7.27
N VAL A 167 5.74 -9.33 -7.66
CA VAL A 167 5.37 -7.91 -7.87
C VAL A 167 4.41 -7.79 -9.05
N ARG A 168 4.66 -8.54 -10.13
CA ARG A 168 3.81 -8.56 -11.32
C ARG A 168 2.40 -9.09 -11.03
N GLU A 169 2.26 -10.10 -10.20
CA GLU A 169 0.96 -10.63 -9.77
C GLU A 169 0.16 -9.56 -9.03
N ASN A 170 0.79 -8.79 -8.14
CA ASN A 170 0.13 -7.67 -7.46
C ASN A 170 -0.31 -6.56 -8.42
N MET A 171 0.32 -6.43 -9.59
CA MET A 171 -0.09 -5.49 -10.63
C MET A 171 -1.37 -5.90 -11.36
N SER A 172 -1.81 -7.16 -11.26
CA SER A 172 -3.05 -7.64 -11.90
C SER A 172 -4.31 -6.96 -11.35
N PHE A 173 -4.27 -6.46 -10.12
CA PHE A 173 -5.36 -5.73 -9.48
C PHE A 173 -5.50 -4.28 -9.97
N PHE A 174 -4.51 -3.77 -10.70
CA PHE A 174 -4.51 -2.39 -11.20
C PHE A 174 -4.99 -2.33 -12.64
N LYS A 175 -5.85 -1.35 -12.93
CA LYS A 175 -6.25 -1.00 -14.30
C LYS A 175 -5.05 -0.50 -15.09
N ASP A 176 -5.14 -0.66 -16.41
CA ASP A 176 -4.12 -0.15 -17.32
C ASP A 176 -4.03 1.37 -17.22
N SER A 177 -2.79 1.85 -17.09
CA SER A 177 -2.48 3.25 -16.85
C SER A 177 -1.02 3.52 -17.18
N PRO A 178 -0.62 4.77 -17.46
CA PRO A 178 0.79 5.11 -17.67
C PRO A 178 1.68 4.69 -16.50
N TRP A 179 1.20 4.80 -15.26
CA TRP A 179 1.93 4.32 -14.07
C TRP A 179 2.17 2.82 -14.11
N LYS A 180 1.14 2.02 -14.43
CA LYS A 180 1.28 0.56 -14.57
C LYS A 180 2.27 0.21 -15.69
N THR A 181 2.24 0.92 -16.81
CA THR A 181 3.21 0.74 -17.89
C THR A 181 4.64 0.95 -17.41
N VAL A 182 4.91 2.05 -16.69
CA VAL A 182 6.25 2.33 -16.13
C VAL A 182 6.71 1.25 -15.16
N VAL A 183 5.83 0.80 -14.25
CA VAL A 183 6.13 -0.32 -13.34
C VAL A 183 6.51 -1.58 -14.14
N MET A 184 5.71 -1.94 -15.13
CA MET A 184 5.95 -3.14 -15.96
C MET A 184 7.27 -3.05 -16.75
N GLN A 185 7.67 -1.85 -17.19
CA GLN A 185 8.97 -1.63 -17.84
C GLN A 185 10.14 -1.88 -16.88
N TYR A 186 10.07 -1.35 -15.65
CA TYR A 186 11.10 -1.64 -14.64
C TYR A 186 11.19 -3.13 -14.31
N LEU A 187 10.05 -3.81 -14.17
CA LEU A 187 10.04 -5.28 -13.99
C LEU A 187 10.67 -6.01 -15.19
N GLY A 188 10.48 -5.52 -16.41
CA GLY A 188 11.13 -6.07 -17.61
C GLY A 188 12.65 -5.85 -17.64
N PHE A 189 13.14 -4.72 -17.13
CA PHE A 189 14.58 -4.50 -16.96
C PHE A 189 15.18 -5.49 -15.95
N ALA A 190 14.46 -5.77 -14.86
CA ALA A 190 14.87 -6.81 -13.90
C ALA A 190 14.90 -8.20 -14.55
N ASP A 191 13.85 -8.59 -15.28
CA ASP A 191 13.80 -9.88 -15.99
C ASP A 191 14.98 -10.05 -16.95
N THR A 192 15.33 -8.99 -17.69
CA THR A 192 16.44 -9.01 -18.65
C THR A 192 17.77 -9.29 -17.95
N GLN A 193 18.03 -8.60 -16.83
CA GLN A 193 19.24 -8.81 -16.04
C GLN A 193 19.28 -10.20 -15.40
N ILE A 194 18.15 -10.70 -14.88
CA ILE A 194 18.05 -12.06 -14.32
C ILE A 194 18.29 -13.12 -15.40
N ALA A 195 17.78 -12.91 -16.61
CA ALA A 195 18.00 -13.81 -17.73
C ALA A 195 19.49 -13.90 -18.12
N GLN A 196 20.21 -12.76 -18.11
CA GLN A 196 21.66 -12.75 -18.34
C GLN A 196 22.42 -13.55 -17.28
N VAL A 197 22.06 -13.38 -16.00
CA VAL A 197 22.65 -14.14 -14.88
C VAL A 197 22.34 -15.63 -15.02
N THR A 198 21.10 -15.99 -15.36
CA THR A 198 20.67 -17.38 -15.55
C THR A 198 21.41 -18.06 -16.72
N GLN A 199 21.65 -17.33 -17.81
CA GLN A 199 22.44 -17.84 -18.94
C GLN A 199 23.90 -18.11 -18.54
N LEU A 200 24.49 -17.21 -17.74
CA LEU A 200 25.83 -17.41 -17.19
C LEU A 200 25.88 -18.62 -16.26
N ASP A 201 24.87 -18.81 -15.40
CA ASP A 201 24.78 -20.02 -14.57
C ASP A 201 24.75 -21.28 -15.42
N GLN A 202 23.92 -21.34 -16.46
CA GLN A 202 23.85 -22.49 -17.38
C GLN A 202 25.18 -22.76 -18.10
N LEU A 203 25.87 -21.70 -18.55
CA LEU A 203 27.18 -21.82 -19.18
C LEU A 203 28.22 -22.39 -18.20
N PHE A 204 28.28 -21.84 -16.98
CA PHE A 204 29.24 -22.30 -15.99
C PHE A 204 28.90 -23.67 -15.40
N ASP A 205 27.64 -24.04 -15.24
CA ASP A 205 27.24 -25.39 -14.81
C ASP A 205 27.61 -26.44 -15.87
N THR A 206 27.68 -26.03 -17.14
CA THR A 206 28.17 -26.90 -18.22
C THR A 206 29.70 -27.00 -18.20
N MET A 207 30.41 -25.89 -17.97
CA MET A 207 31.88 -25.86 -18.01
C MET A 207 32.57 -26.31 -16.72
N LEU A 208 31.92 -26.14 -15.56
CA LEU A 208 32.47 -26.43 -14.24
C LEU A 208 31.53 -27.33 -13.46
N LYS A 209 32.10 -28.34 -12.81
CA LYS A 209 31.41 -29.17 -11.82
C LYS A 209 32.33 -29.39 -10.63
N ASP A 210 31.84 -29.10 -9.43
CA ASP A 210 32.60 -29.23 -8.18
C ASP A 210 33.97 -28.50 -8.23
N GLY A 211 34.02 -27.36 -8.92
CA GLY A 211 35.24 -26.55 -9.10
C GLY A 211 36.24 -27.11 -10.12
N GLN A 212 35.90 -28.19 -10.85
CA GLN A 212 36.71 -28.78 -11.90
C GLN A 212 36.08 -28.56 -13.28
N VAL A 213 36.90 -28.34 -14.29
CA VAL A 213 36.44 -28.23 -15.67
C VAL A 213 35.91 -29.57 -16.16
N THR A 214 34.74 -29.53 -16.79
CA THR A 214 34.08 -30.71 -17.35
C THR A 214 34.68 -31.08 -18.71
N ALA A 215 34.46 -32.33 -19.14
CA ALA A 215 34.85 -32.76 -20.49
C ALA A 215 34.06 -32.06 -21.62
N THR A 216 32.95 -31.38 -21.29
CA THR A 216 32.11 -30.66 -22.25
C THR A 216 32.51 -29.20 -22.40
N ALA A 217 33.43 -28.70 -21.56
CA ALA A 217 33.89 -27.31 -21.63
C ALA A 217 34.69 -27.05 -22.92
N THR A 218 34.35 -25.98 -23.62
CA THR A 218 35.05 -25.55 -24.84
C THR A 218 35.56 -24.12 -24.75
N TYR A 219 36.52 -23.78 -25.60
CA TYR A 219 37.04 -22.41 -25.71
C TYR A 219 35.96 -21.42 -26.14
N ASP A 220 35.06 -21.80 -27.05
CA ASP A 220 33.96 -20.94 -27.50
C ASP A 220 32.95 -20.64 -26.40
N GLN A 221 32.64 -21.62 -25.54
CA GLN A 221 31.81 -21.41 -24.35
C GLN A 221 32.47 -20.44 -23.37
N TYR A 222 33.78 -20.57 -23.17
CA TYR A 222 34.56 -19.66 -22.33
C TYR A 222 34.52 -18.21 -22.87
N LEU A 223 34.77 -18.01 -24.17
CA LEU A 223 34.68 -16.68 -24.79
C LEU A 223 33.27 -16.09 -24.71
N THR A 224 32.25 -16.93 -24.91
CA THR A 224 30.85 -16.53 -24.74
C THR A 224 30.56 -16.07 -23.31
N ALA A 225 31.05 -16.81 -22.31
CA ALA A 225 30.90 -16.45 -20.92
C ALA A 225 31.60 -15.11 -20.60
N LEU A 226 32.82 -14.88 -21.07
CA LEU A 226 33.52 -13.60 -20.89
C LEU A 226 32.71 -12.43 -21.46
N SER A 227 32.22 -12.56 -22.69
CA SER A 227 31.41 -11.51 -23.32
C SER A 227 30.11 -11.23 -22.56
N GLN A 228 29.48 -12.25 -21.99
CA GLN A 228 28.27 -12.08 -21.16
C GLN A 228 28.59 -11.45 -19.80
N ILE A 229 29.72 -11.78 -19.17
CA ILE A 229 30.16 -11.18 -17.90
C ILE A 229 30.33 -9.66 -18.03
N GLU A 230 30.88 -9.19 -19.16
CA GLU A 230 31.03 -7.76 -19.45
C GLU A 230 29.70 -7.00 -19.54
N GLN A 231 28.60 -7.71 -19.84
CA GLN A 231 27.26 -7.13 -19.90
C GLN A 231 26.56 -7.07 -18.54
N ILE A 232 27.08 -7.75 -17.52
CA ILE A 232 26.51 -7.75 -16.18
C ILE A 232 26.81 -6.42 -15.49
N ARG A 233 25.76 -5.61 -15.30
CA ARG A 233 25.86 -4.29 -14.67
C ARG A 233 26.18 -4.33 -13.17
N ASN A 234 25.81 -5.41 -12.48
CA ASN A 234 26.13 -5.56 -11.05
C ASN A 234 27.56 -6.06 -10.88
N GLU A 235 28.45 -5.18 -10.43
CA GLU A 235 29.88 -5.44 -10.27
C GLU A 235 30.19 -6.67 -9.42
N LYS A 236 29.40 -6.96 -8.38
CA LYS A 236 29.62 -8.12 -7.51
C LYS A 236 29.24 -9.43 -8.20
N ILE A 237 28.14 -9.42 -8.95
CA ILE A 237 27.73 -10.58 -9.76
C ILE A 237 28.80 -10.81 -10.84
N SER A 238 29.21 -9.75 -11.54
CA SER A 238 30.25 -9.81 -12.57
C SER A 238 31.57 -10.38 -12.03
N ALA A 239 32.05 -9.89 -10.87
CA ALA A 239 33.26 -10.38 -10.23
C ALA A 239 33.19 -11.86 -9.81
N ALA A 240 32.01 -12.33 -9.35
CA ALA A 240 31.81 -13.72 -9.00
C ALA A 240 31.95 -14.64 -10.22
N TYR A 241 31.38 -14.25 -11.37
CA TYR A 241 31.55 -15.01 -12.62
C TYR A 241 32.96 -14.87 -13.21
N ALA A 242 33.61 -13.71 -13.09
CA ALA A 242 35.00 -13.55 -13.49
C ALA A 242 35.94 -14.52 -12.74
N THR A 243 35.67 -14.78 -11.46
CA THR A 243 36.39 -15.79 -10.67
C THR A 243 36.17 -17.21 -11.22
N LYS A 244 34.93 -17.54 -11.60
CA LYS A 244 34.62 -18.82 -12.27
C LYS A 244 35.34 -18.93 -13.62
N ALA A 245 35.33 -17.86 -14.43
CA ALA A 245 36.04 -17.79 -15.70
C ALA A 245 37.54 -18.01 -15.53
N GLN A 246 38.16 -17.37 -14.54
CA GLN A 246 39.58 -17.54 -14.23
C GLN A 246 39.92 -19.00 -13.88
N THR A 247 39.04 -19.68 -13.14
CA THR A 247 39.19 -21.10 -12.81
C THR A 247 39.20 -21.96 -14.07
N VAL A 248 38.24 -21.72 -14.99
CA VAL A 248 38.20 -22.41 -16.30
C VAL A 248 39.49 -22.14 -17.09
N ALA A 249 39.91 -20.88 -17.18
CA ALA A 249 41.11 -20.47 -17.91
C ALA A 249 42.40 -21.11 -17.37
N GLN A 250 42.51 -21.29 -16.05
CA GLN A 250 43.64 -21.97 -15.43
C GLN A 250 43.67 -23.46 -15.77
N GLN A 251 42.54 -24.15 -15.61
CA GLN A 251 42.48 -25.60 -15.81
C GLN A 251 42.54 -26.01 -17.28
N MET A 252 42.06 -25.16 -18.20
CA MET A 252 42.13 -25.36 -19.64
C MET A 252 43.43 -24.85 -20.28
N GLY A 253 44.29 -24.18 -19.52
CA GLY A 253 45.56 -23.63 -20.03
C GLY A 253 45.41 -22.37 -20.90
N TYR A 254 44.31 -21.63 -20.76
CA TYR A 254 44.08 -20.34 -21.44
C TYR A 254 44.80 -19.16 -20.78
N SER A 255 45.46 -19.39 -19.64
CA SER A 255 46.04 -18.36 -18.76
C SER A 255 47.19 -17.55 -19.35
N ASN A 256 47.65 -17.89 -20.57
CA ASN A 256 48.67 -17.16 -21.31
C ASN A 256 48.11 -16.14 -22.32
N ILE A 257 46.79 -15.93 -22.35
CA ILE A 257 46.18 -14.92 -23.21
C ILE A 257 46.00 -13.64 -22.38
N SER A 258 46.96 -12.71 -22.49
CA SER A 258 46.79 -11.34 -21.99
C SER A 258 45.59 -10.69 -22.69
N TYR A 259 44.63 -10.24 -21.91
CA TYR A 259 43.58 -9.29 -22.30
C TYR A 259 43.84 -7.95 -21.63
#